data_AF-A0A2M7A520-F1
#
_entry.id   AF-A0A2M7A520-F1
#
_cell.length_a   1.000
_cell.length_b   1.000
_cell.length_c   1.000
_cell.angle_alpha   90.00
_cell.angle_beta   90.00
_cell.angle_gamma   90.00
#
_symmetry.space_group_name_H-M   'P 1'
#
loop_
_entity.id
_entity.type
_entity.pdbx_description
1 polymer ?
#
loop_
_entity_poly.entity_id
_entity_poly.type
_entity_poly.pdbx_seq_one_letter_code
_entity_poly.pdbx_strand_id
1 'polypeptide(L)'
;MFKCPSDNTSYTISYAVQYGNGASYGFGYADLYPPRPMGEIVRPAEVMAITESNQSYYIYSPVGWPINGDADGDGLNDTYSVWVGTASTNWYNHGAPFRHNGGCNAVFFDGHVKWVQARNWLGDMRMWNCNLP
;
A
#
# COMPACT_ATOMS: atom_id res chain seq x y z
N MET A 1 -20.59 -19.68 -17.53
CA MET A 1 -19.27 -19.01 -17.38
C MET A 1 -19.51 -17.76 -16.55
N PHE A 2 -18.98 -17.70 -15.32
CA PHE A 2 -19.15 -16.53 -14.45
C PHE A 2 -18.33 -15.36 -15.00
N LYS A 3 -18.96 -14.19 -15.19
CA LYS A 3 -18.26 -12.96 -15.52
C LYS A 3 -17.39 -12.53 -14.32
N CYS A 4 -16.18 -12.07 -14.60
CA CYS A 4 -15.30 -11.49 -13.59
C CYS A 4 -15.99 -10.28 -12.92
N PRO A 5 -16.04 -10.19 -11.58
CA PRO A 5 -16.76 -9.13 -10.87
C PRO A 5 -16.06 -7.75 -10.88
N SER A 6 -14.89 -7.59 -11.52
CA SER A 6 -14.25 -6.28 -11.65
C SER A 6 -14.88 -5.49 -12.80
N ASP A 7 -16.09 -4.97 -12.57
CA ASP A 7 -16.73 -3.99 -13.43
C ASP A 7 -16.07 -2.61 -13.21
N ASN A 8 -15.51 -2.03 -14.26
CA ASN A 8 -14.74 -0.79 -14.21
C ASN A 8 -15.61 0.48 -14.31
N THR A 9 -16.95 0.34 -14.26
CA THR A 9 -17.88 1.45 -14.53
C THR A 9 -18.40 2.18 -13.29
N SER A 10 -17.90 1.90 -12.08
CA SER A 10 -18.37 2.55 -10.85
C SER A 10 -17.25 3.23 -10.07
N TYR A 11 -17.40 4.54 -9.82
CA TYR A 11 -16.51 5.38 -8.99
C TYR A 11 -16.58 5.06 -7.48
N THR A 12 -17.14 3.91 -7.12
CA THR A 12 -17.17 3.45 -5.73
C THR A 12 -15.85 2.74 -5.47
N ILE A 13 -14.95 3.38 -4.72
CA ILE A 13 -13.65 2.85 -4.30
C ILE A 13 -13.84 1.40 -3.82
N SER A 14 -13.49 0.45 -4.68
CA SER A 14 -13.58 -0.98 -4.40
C SER A 14 -12.17 -1.55 -4.36
N TYR A 15 -11.91 -2.39 -3.36
CA TYR A 15 -10.70 -3.19 -3.26
C TYR A 15 -10.83 -4.34 -4.28
N ALA A 16 -10.48 -4.09 -5.53
CA ALA A 16 -10.55 -5.10 -6.59
C ALA A 16 -9.22 -5.28 -7.31
N VAL A 17 -8.94 -6.53 -7.68
CA VAL A 17 -7.81 -6.92 -8.52
C VAL A 17 -8.22 -6.73 -9.98
N GLN A 18 -7.59 -5.78 -10.68
CA GLN A 18 -7.65 -5.70 -12.14
C GLN A 18 -6.58 -6.65 -12.71
N TYR A 19 -6.66 -7.18 -13.96
CA TYR A 19 -5.70 -8.15 -14.58
C TYR A 19 -4.95 -7.59 -15.80
N GLY A 20 -3.62 -7.82 -15.93
CA GLY A 20 -2.71 -7.34 -16.99
C GLY A 20 -1.22 -7.35 -16.56
N ASN A 21 -0.22 -6.94 -17.38
CA ASN A 21 1.24 -7.05 -17.11
C ASN A 21 2.02 -5.74 -16.79
N GLY A 22 2.64 -5.61 -15.59
CA GLY A 22 3.92 -4.89 -15.47
C GLY A 22 4.03 -3.65 -14.57
N ALA A 23 3.44 -3.62 -13.36
CA ALA A 23 3.76 -2.59 -12.35
C ALA A 23 4.71 -3.14 -11.26
N SER A 24 5.57 -2.28 -10.68
CA SER A 24 6.36 -2.56 -9.45
C SER A 24 5.51 -2.78 -8.19
N TYR A 25 4.18 -2.75 -8.35
CA TYR A 25 3.15 -2.80 -7.34
C TYR A 25 2.20 -3.95 -7.67
N GLY A 26 1.63 -4.61 -6.67
CA GLY A 26 0.74 -5.75 -6.94
C GLY A 26 -0.65 -5.33 -7.39
N PHE A 27 -1.15 -4.18 -6.89
CA PHE A 27 -2.37 -3.52 -7.37
C PHE A 27 -2.06 -2.10 -7.84
N GLY A 28 -2.28 -1.81 -9.12
CA GLY A 28 -2.16 -0.47 -9.68
C GLY A 28 -3.36 0.40 -9.29
N TYR A 29 -3.18 1.73 -9.33
CA TYR A 29 -4.30 2.66 -9.21
C TYR A 29 -5.08 2.72 -10.53
N ALA A 30 -6.39 2.50 -10.45
CA ALA A 30 -7.31 2.50 -11.59
C ALA A 30 -6.80 1.59 -12.74
N ASP A 31 -7.15 1.93 -13.98
CA ASP A 31 -6.70 1.25 -15.19
C ASP A 31 -5.36 1.79 -15.72
N LEU A 32 -4.65 2.62 -14.95
CA LEU A 32 -3.39 3.25 -15.37
C LEU A 32 -2.27 2.24 -15.54
N TYR A 33 -2.26 1.22 -14.69
CA TYR A 33 -1.30 0.13 -14.79
C TYR A 33 -2.00 -1.20 -14.65
N PRO A 34 -1.58 -2.19 -15.45
CA PRO A 34 -1.92 -3.57 -15.16
C PRO A 34 -1.44 -3.99 -13.75
N PRO A 35 -2.14 -4.91 -13.06
CA PRO A 35 -1.59 -5.52 -11.85
C PRO A 35 -0.35 -6.37 -12.15
N ARG A 36 0.12 -7.09 -11.14
CA ARG A 36 1.09 -8.17 -11.32
C ARG A 36 0.40 -9.54 -11.25
N PRO A 37 0.71 -10.51 -12.14
CA PRO A 37 0.25 -11.88 -11.94
C PRO A 37 0.94 -12.48 -10.71
N MET A 38 0.20 -13.30 -9.96
CA MET A 38 0.70 -13.89 -8.72
C MET A 38 2.01 -14.69 -8.92
N GLY A 39 2.20 -15.30 -10.10
CA GLY A 39 3.43 -16.04 -10.43
C GLY A 39 4.69 -15.16 -10.59
N GLU A 40 4.54 -13.84 -10.71
CA GLU A 40 5.66 -12.89 -10.74
C GLU A 40 5.99 -12.30 -9.35
N ILE A 41 5.19 -12.60 -8.32
CA ILE A 41 5.47 -12.20 -6.95
C ILE A 41 6.24 -13.35 -6.28
N VAL A 42 7.57 -13.24 -6.27
CA VAL A 42 8.46 -14.32 -5.79
C VAL A 42 8.24 -14.63 -4.30
N ARG A 43 7.93 -13.61 -3.50
CA ARG A 43 7.76 -13.72 -2.04
C ARG A 43 6.39 -13.21 -1.58
N PRO A 44 5.30 -13.90 -1.92
CA PRO A 44 3.95 -13.39 -1.68
C PRO A 44 3.62 -13.23 -0.18
N ALA A 45 4.26 -14.01 0.70
CA ALA A 45 4.15 -13.89 2.15
C ALA A 45 4.92 -12.68 2.76
N GLU A 46 5.78 -12.03 1.99
CA GLU A 46 6.55 -10.86 2.46
C GLU A 46 5.99 -9.54 1.91
N VAL A 47 5.20 -9.59 0.85
CA VAL A 47 4.69 -8.41 0.15
C VAL A 47 3.24 -8.12 0.55
N MET A 48 2.98 -6.88 0.97
CA MET A 48 1.69 -6.41 1.43
C MET A 48 0.76 -6.11 0.27
N ALA A 49 -0.47 -6.60 0.35
CA ALA A 49 -1.51 -6.47 -0.65
C ALA A 49 -2.58 -5.45 -0.23
N ILE A 50 -3.01 -5.48 1.04
CA ILE A 50 -4.03 -4.57 1.58
C ILE A 50 -3.56 -4.08 2.94
N THR A 51 -3.81 -2.79 3.20
CA THR A 51 -3.50 -2.14 4.46
C THR A 51 -4.54 -1.09 4.81
N GLU A 52 -4.48 -0.61 6.04
CA GLU A 52 -5.27 0.51 6.51
C GLU A 52 -4.86 1.84 5.85
N SER A 53 -5.87 2.59 5.41
CA SER A 53 -5.75 3.97 4.97
C SER A 53 -6.48 4.92 5.92
N ASN A 54 -5.98 6.14 5.98
CA ASN A 54 -6.63 7.26 6.63
C ASN A 54 -7.53 7.95 5.60
N GLN A 55 -8.84 7.73 5.73
CA GLN A 55 -9.87 8.27 4.82
C GLN A 55 -9.81 7.66 3.40
N SER A 56 -10.32 8.40 2.41
CA SER A 56 -10.54 7.96 1.03
C SER A 56 -9.34 8.12 0.09
N TYR A 57 -8.15 8.40 0.64
CA TYR A 57 -6.95 8.70 -0.16
C TYR A 57 -6.11 7.44 -0.46
N TYR A 58 -5.29 7.54 -1.51
CA TYR A 58 -4.40 6.47 -1.95
C TYR A 58 -3.25 6.25 -0.97
N ILE A 59 -2.83 4.99 -0.83
CA ILE A 59 -1.55 4.65 -0.20
C ILE A 59 -0.50 4.57 -1.31
N TYR A 60 0.54 5.38 -1.23
CA TYR A 60 1.62 5.36 -2.22
C TYR A 60 2.67 4.31 -1.84
N SER A 61 3.30 3.64 -2.81
CA SER A 61 4.40 2.74 -2.46
C SER A 61 5.68 3.55 -2.18
N PRO A 62 6.35 3.33 -1.03
CA PRO A 62 7.67 3.88 -0.74
C PRO A 62 8.76 3.59 -1.78
N VAL A 63 8.54 2.60 -2.66
CA VAL A 63 9.44 2.30 -3.79
C VAL A 63 9.49 3.45 -4.79
N GLY A 64 8.35 4.13 -5.04
CA GLY A 64 8.28 5.30 -5.92
C GLY A 64 8.18 6.63 -5.17
N TRP A 65 7.70 6.61 -3.93
CA TRP A 65 7.39 7.78 -3.11
C TRP A 65 8.05 7.66 -1.74
N PRO A 66 9.35 7.98 -1.62
CA PRO A 66 10.15 7.68 -0.43
C PRO A 66 9.58 8.30 0.86
N ILE A 67 9.57 7.55 1.95
CA ILE A 67 9.27 8.06 3.29
C ILE A 67 10.53 8.74 3.84
N ASN A 68 10.64 10.06 3.65
CA ASN A 68 11.85 10.84 3.92
C ASN A 68 11.61 12.21 4.58
N GLY A 69 10.38 12.47 5.02
CA GLY A 69 10.00 13.64 5.80
C GLY A 69 9.32 13.20 7.10
N ASP A 70 9.52 14.01 8.13
CA ASP A 70 8.90 13.88 9.45
C ASP A 70 7.71 14.85 9.51
N ALA A 71 6.50 14.34 9.33
CA ALA A 71 5.30 15.17 9.26
C ALA A 71 4.62 15.35 10.61
N ASP A 72 4.80 14.42 11.56
CA ASP A 72 4.23 14.49 12.91
C ASP A 72 5.17 15.16 13.94
N GLY A 73 6.44 15.37 13.59
CA GLY A 73 7.45 16.06 14.39
C GLY A 73 8.08 15.18 15.48
N ASP A 74 7.99 13.85 15.36
CA ASP A 74 8.53 12.91 16.35
C ASP A 74 10.03 12.60 16.17
N GLY A 75 10.66 13.19 15.15
CA GLY A 75 12.06 13.01 14.79
C GLY A 75 12.32 11.81 13.86
N LEU A 76 11.28 11.13 13.38
CA LEU A 76 11.39 9.99 12.46
C LEU A 76 10.62 10.27 11.16
N ASN A 77 11.20 9.81 10.05
CA ASN A 77 10.54 9.96 8.76
C ASN A 77 9.30 9.07 8.68
N ASP A 78 8.18 9.67 8.31
CA ASP A 78 6.86 9.04 8.27
C ASP A 78 6.08 9.31 6.97
N THR A 79 6.52 10.29 6.19
CA THR A 79 5.80 10.79 5.01
C THR A 79 6.81 11.15 3.91
N TYR A 80 6.35 11.31 2.67
CA TYR A 80 7.17 11.90 1.62
C TYR A 80 7.33 13.42 1.85
N SER A 81 8.57 13.91 1.87
CA SER A 81 8.92 15.28 2.29
C SER A 81 8.17 16.38 1.54
N VAL A 82 7.81 16.16 0.28
CA VAL A 82 7.02 17.10 -0.54
C VAL A 82 5.62 17.36 0.03
N TRP A 83 5.12 16.47 0.88
CA TRP A 83 3.78 16.53 1.45
C TRP A 83 3.79 17.06 2.89
N VAL A 84 4.97 17.27 3.48
CA VAL A 84 5.08 17.85 4.83
C VAL A 84 4.49 19.25 4.84
N GLY A 85 3.60 19.53 5.79
CA GLY A 85 2.93 20.83 5.94
C GLY A 85 1.72 21.08 5.01
N THR A 86 1.36 20.13 4.13
CA THR A 86 0.23 20.31 3.20
C THR A 86 -1.13 19.97 3.84
N ALA A 87 -1.22 18.93 4.67
CA ALA A 87 -2.35 18.61 5.55
C ALA A 87 -1.97 17.48 6.53
N SER A 88 -2.55 17.46 7.73
CA SER A 88 -2.35 16.35 8.68
C SER A 88 -2.95 15.02 8.20
N THR A 89 -3.79 15.04 7.18
CA THR A 89 -4.33 13.85 6.49
C THR A 89 -3.29 13.13 5.63
N ASN A 90 -2.10 13.73 5.43
CA ASN A 90 -1.04 13.20 4.58
C ASN A 90 0.04 12.47 5.38
N TRP A 91 -0.04 12.52 6.71
CA TRP A 91 0.86 11.82 7.62
C TRP A 91 0.84 10.30 7.36
N TYR A 92 1.97 9.64 7.63
CA TYR A 92 2.12 8.19 7.44
C TYR A 92 1.77 7.73 6.03
N ASN A 93 2.04 8.55 5.01
CA ASN A 93 1.74 8.24 3.61
C ASN A 93 0.24 7.90 3.39
N HIS A 94 -0.63 8.70 4.00
CA HIS A 94 -2.09 8.49 4.09
C HIS A 94 -2.52 7.18 4.77
N GLY A 95 -1.61 6.49 5.45
CA GLY A 95 -1.93 5.35 6.29
C GLY A 95 -2.48 5.77 7.66
N ALA A 96 -2.94 4.80 8.43
CA ALA A 96 -3.26 4.99 9.85
C ALA A 96 -2.58 3.95 10.77
N PRO A 97 -1.28 3.63 10.57
CA PRO A 97 -0.65 2.46 11.18
C PRO A 97 -0.49 2.52 12.70
N PHE A 98 -0.83 3.63 13.37
CA PHE A 98 -0.74 3.75 14.82
C PHE A 98 -2.07 3.51 15.54
N ARG A 99 -3.19 3.36 14.83
CA ARG A 99 -4.54 3.24 15.44
C ARG A 99 -4.77 1.92 16.18
N HIS A 100 -4.04 0.86 15.85
CA HIS A 100 -4.22 -0.46 16.46
C HIS A 100 -3.04 -0.83 17.34
N ASN A 101 -2.93 -0.12 18.47
CA ASN A 101 -1.90 -0.36 19.50
C ASN A 101 -0.45 -0.22 18.97
N GLY A 102 -0.19 0.84 18.20
CA GLY A 102 1.13 1.08 17.60
C GLY A 102 1.45 0.21 16.38
N GLY A 103 0.43 -0.35 15.73
CA GLY A 103 0.52 -1.09 14.48
C GLY A 103 -0.83 -1.16 13.75
N CYS A 104 -0.86 -1.95 12.68
CA CYS A 104 -2.04 -2.17 11.83
C CYS A 104 -2.10 -3.62 11.35
N ASN A 105 -3.27 -4.03 10.87
CA ASN A 105 -3.40 -5.31 10.19
C ASN A 105 -3.09 -5.16 8.71
N ALA A 106 -2.21 -6.03 8.19
CA ALA A 106 -1.86 -6.08 6.79
C ALA A 106 -2.19 -7.45 6.21
N VAL A 107 -2.81 -7.46 5.03
CA VAL A 107 -3.01 -8.66 4.21
C VAL A 107 -1.85 -8.76 3.24
N PHE A 108 -1.29 -9.95 3.08
CA PHE A 108 -0.18 -10.24 2.18
C PHE A 108 -0.67 -10.96 0.90
N PHE A 109 0.16 -11.01 -0.14
CA PHE A 109 -0.24 -11.58 -1.45
C PHE A 109 -0.51 -13.09 -1.43
N ASP A 110 -0.03 -13.82 -0.44
CA ASP A 110 -0.40 -15.23 -0.20
C ASP A 110 -1.75 -15.37 0.53
N GLY A 111 -2.37 -14.26 0.91
CA GLY A 111 -3.67 -14.18 1.58
C GLY A 111 -3.63 -14.23 3.10
N HIS A 112 -2.46 -14.41 3.73
CA HIS A 112 -2.41 -14.34 5.20
C HIS A 112 -2.57 -12.90 5.70
N VAL A 113 -3.02 -12.79 6.95
CA VAL A 113 -3.13 -11.52 7.65
C VAL A 113 -2.24 -11.57 8.88
N LYS A 114 -1.48 -10.51 9.12
CA LYS A 114 -0.78 -10.32 10.39
C LYS A 114 -0.84 -8.88 10.84
N TRP A 115 -0.77 -8.71 12.15
CA TRP A 115 -0.52 -7.40 12.74
C TRP A 115 0.95 -7.02 12.50
N VAL A 116 1.18 -5.80 12.04
CA VAL A 116 2.50 -5.25 11.73
C VAL A 116 2.70 -3.98 12.56
N GLN A 117 3.83 -3.91 13.25
CA GLN A 117 4.21 -2.71 13.99
C GLN A 117 4.35 -1.52 13.03
N ALA A 118 3.85 -0.34 13.43
CA ALA A 118 3.78 0.84 12.56
C ALA A 118 5.12 1.21 11.92
N ARG A 119 6.22 1.03 12.65
CA ARG A 119 7.58 1.31 12.14
C ARG A 119 8.02 0.32 11.07
N ASN A 120 7.65 -0.95 11.18
CA ASN A 120 7.89 -1.93 10.11
C ASN A 120 6.99 -1.63 8.91
N TRP A 121 5.76 -1.19 9.14
CA TRP A 121 4.87 -0.74 8.09
C TRP A 121 5.48 0.42 7.29
N LEU A 122 6.10 1.40 7.94
CA LEU A 122 6.76 2.54 7.27
C LEU A 122 8.10 2.15 6.63
N GLY A 123 8.90 1.30 7.26
CA GLY A 123 10.31 1.11 6.92
C GLY A 123 10.67 -0.22 6.23
N ASP A 124 9.83 -1.25 6.31
CA ASP A 124 10.16 -2.54 5.70
C ASP A 124 9.86 -2.51 4.20
N MET A 125 10.86 -2.11 3.42
CA MET A 125 10.77 -2.04 1.96
C MET A 125 10.41 -3.37 1.30
N ARG A 126 10.57 -4.52 1.99
CA ARG A 126 10.13 -5.81 1.47
C ARG A 126 8.61 -5.88 1.36
N MET A 127 7.91 -5.30 2.33
CA MET A 127 6.45 -5.24 2.31
C MET A 127 5.90 -4.43 1.14
N TRP A 128 6.66 -3.47 0.63
CA TRP A 128 6.22 -2.51 -0.38
C TRP A 128 6.66 -2.82 -1.80
N ASN A 129 7.53 -3.81 -1.98
CA ASN A 129 8.21 -4.07 -3.23
C ASN A 129 7.84 -5.45 -3.77
N CYS A 130 7.08 -5.49 -4.87
CA CYS A 130 6.77 -6.76 -5.54
C CYS A 130 7.97 -7.34 -6.31
N ASN A 131 9.04 -6.57 -6.53
CA ASN A 131 10.24 -6.97 -7.27
C ASN A 131 11.33 -7.62 -6.41
N LEU A 132 10.99 -8.07 -5.20
CA LEU A 132 11.98 -8.78 -4.38
C LEU A 132 12.46 -10.04 -5.13
N PRO A 133 13.78 -10.32 -5.13
CA PRO A 133 14.35 -11.50 -5.76
C PRO A 133 14.01 -12.79 -5.02
#